data_AF-A0A399RLB5-F1
#
_entry.id   AF-A0A399RLB5-F1
#
_cell.length_a   1.000
_cell.length_b   1.000
_cell.length_c   1.000
_cell.angle_alpha   90.00
_cell.angle_beta   90.00
_cell.angle_gamma   90.00
#
_symmetry.space_group_name_H-M   'P 1'
#
loop_
_entity.id
_entity.type
_entity.pdbx_description
1 polymer ?
#
loop_
_entity_poly.entity_id
_entity_poly.type
_entity_poly.pdbx_seq_one_letter_code
_entity_poly.pdbx_strand_id
1 'polypeptide(L)'
;MRDKIGKYFSALIVSLVSMYCGASRYAFAETAAPQACGLNDALAWQMQLDAPEEEGTPAYIRRITEDFINRCPNRPEVPSAHQIAGMAAGWEGLSEVSVQHFRKAGAMRDSDALFMAAAGELHTGNSDIAWALRDRAIALWTQRLAHRGAEVNSFEVRGGTIHAIRFAGPRASTGATHIWLAQPDGPGWPGVLTLQSSDQLNALHRLTAGEDAKPISHLRFVRCQSRRLLARTEDAFTEEELEELAEQSLTAYLADPDREGEEEYSTCILARHMLAEPQDPALLLTQ
;
A
#
# COMPACT_ATOMS: atom_id res chain seq x y z
N MET A 1 56.32 -36.75 -51.52
CA MET A 1 55.84 -35.35 -51.40
C MET A 1 54.32 -35.16 -51.55
N ARG A 2 53.55 -36.18 -52.00
CA ARG A 2 52.10 -36.08 -52.25
C ARG A 2 51.22 -36.18 -50.99
N ASP A 3 51.66 -36.91 -49.96
CA ASP A 3 50.89 -37.11 -48.70
C ASP A 3 50.92 -35.94 -47.72
N LYS A 4 51.92 -35.05 -47.80
CA LYS A 4 51.99 -33.87 -46.92
C LYS A 4 51.06 -32.76 -47.40
N ILE A 5 50.83 -32.63 -48.71
CA ILE A 5 49.97 -31.60 -49.30
C ILE A 5 48.48 -31.87 -48.98
N GLY A 6 48.05 -33.14 -48.94
CA GLY A 6 46.69 -33.51 -48.58
C GLY A 6 46.30 -33.19 -47.13
N LYS A 7 47.25 -33.29 -46.18
CA LYS A 7 47.01 -33.00 -44.76
C LYS A 7 46.85 -31.50 -44.46
N TYR A 8 47.51 -30.63 -45.22
CA TYR A 8 47.32 -29.18 -45.07
C TYR A 8 46.02 -28.71 -45.75
N PHE A 9 45.60 -29.36 -46.84
CA PHE A 9 44.35 -29.02 -47.52
C PHE A 9 43.11 -29.35 -46.68
N SER A 10 43.12 -30.50 -45.98
CA SER A 10 42.01 -30.87 -45.08
C SER A 10 41.93 -29.97 -43.84
N ALA A 11 43.07 -29.56 -43.26
CA ALA A 11 43.10 -28.61 -42.15
C ALA A 11 42.57 -27.21 -42.54
N LEU A 12 42.82 -26.79 -43.78
CA LEU A 12 42.39 -25.51 -44.32
C LEU A 12 40.88 -25.52 -44.63
N ILE A 13 40.34 -26.62 -45.17
CA ILE A 13 38.90 -26.80 -45.37
C ILE A 13 38.16 -26.85 -44.03
N VAL A 14 38.67 -27.59 -43.04
CA VAL A 14 38.05 -27.64 -41.71
C VAL A 14 38.05 -26.26 -41.07
N SER A 15 39.16 -25.50 -41.16
CA SER A 15 39.20 -24.12 -40.64
C SER A 15 38.22 -23.19 -41.36
N LEU A 16 38.06 -23.31 -42.68
CA LEU A 16 37.09 -22.53 -43.45
C LEU A 16 35.64 -22.88 -43.11
N VAL A 17 35.34 -24.16 -42.88
CA VAL A 17 34.01 -24.61 -42.44
C VAL A 17 33.73 -24.18 -41.00
N SER A 18 34.72 -24.26 -40.10
CA SER A 18 34.62 -23.74 -38.73
C SER A 18 34.39 -22.22 -38.71
N MET A 19 35.10 -21.49 -39.57
CA MET A 19 34.98 -20.03 -39.69
C MET A 19 33.64 -19.63 -40.34
N TYR A 20 33.14 -20.40 -41.32
CA TYR A 20 31.84 -20.17 -41.95
C TYR A 20 30.67 -20.56 -41.03
N CYS A 21 30.75 -21.67 -40.30
CA CYS A 21 29.76 -22.06 -39.28
C CYS A 21 29.79 -21.13 -38.06
N GLY A 22 30.97 -20.57 -37.71
CA GLY A 22 31.11 -19.52 -36.72
C GLY A 22 30.47 -18.22 -37.20
N ALA A 23 30.81 -17.76 -38.41
CA ALA A 23 30.30 -16.52 -38.98
C ALA A 23 28.80 -16.58 -39.32
N SER A 24 28.25 -17.73 -39.73
CA SER A 24 26.81 -17.86 -39.98
C SER A 24 25.99 -17.80 -38.69
N ARG A 25 26.53 -18.27 -37.55
CA ARG A 25 25.89 -18.07 -36.23
C ARG A 25 25.89 -16.60 -35.78
N TYR A 26 26.84 -15.78 -36.25
CA TYR A 26 26.85 -14.34 -35.99
C TYR A 26 26.06 -13.53 -37.03
N ALA A 27 25.97 -13.98 -38.28
CA ALA A 27 25.22 -13.30 -39.35
C ALA A 27 23.69 -13.45 -39.21
N PHE A 28 23.20 -14.42 -38.44
CA PHE A 28 21.79 -14.56 -38.06
C PHE A 28 21.47 -14.01 -36.66
N ALA A 29 22.43 -13.37 -35.98
CA ALA A 29 22.23 -12.75 -34.67
C ALA A 29 21.86 -11.25 -34.72
N GLU A 30 21.74 -10.67 -35.91
CA GLU A 30 21.35 -9.25 -36.07
C GLU A 30 20.18 -9.12 -37.04
N THR A 31 19.02 -9.59 -36.59
CA THR A 31 17.89 -8.66 -36.59
C THR A 31 17.67 -8.33 -35.12
N ALA A 32 17.85 -7.07 -34.75
CA ALA A 32 17.44 -6.59 -33.44
C ALA A 32 15.92 -6.78 -33.33
N ALA A 33 15.50 -7.99 -32.96
CA ALA A 33 14.25 -8.17 -32.30
C ALA A 33 14.25 -7.17 -31.13
N PRO A 34 13.18 -6.40 -30.91
CA PRO A 34 13.11 -5.53 -29.74
C PRO A 34 13.53 -6.39 -28.55
N GLN A 35 14.60 -6.00 -27.84
CA GLN A 35 15.09 -6.76 -26.69
C GLN A 35 13.88 -7.01 -25.79
N ALA A 36 13.36 -8.22 -25.83
CA ALA A 36 12.13 -8.54 -25.13
C ALA A 36 12.49 -8.49 -23.65
N CYS A 37 11.92 -7.53 -22.92
CA CYS A 37 12.19 -7.37 -21.50
C CYS A 37 12.06 -8.70 -20.76
N GLY A 38 13.16 -9.09 -20.12
CA GLY A 38 13.32 -10.36 -19.45
C GLY A 38 12.97 -10.27 -17.96
N LEU A 39 13.10 -11.39 -17.26
CA LEU A 39 13.01 -11.43 -15.80
C LEU A 39 14.10 -10.59 -15.13
N ASN A 40 15.27 -10.48 -15.77
CA ASN A 40 16.38 -9.67 -15.26
C ASN A 40 16.04 -8.18 -15.18
N ASP A 41 15.23 -7.65 -16.11
CA ASP A 41 14.81 -6.24 -16.08
C ASP A 41 13.87 -5.97 -14.90
N ALA A 42 12.93 -6.88 -14.65
CA ALA A 42 12.04 -6.80 -13.51
C ALA A 42 12.80 -6.95 -12.18
N LEU A 43 13.76 -7.89 -12.12
CA LEU A 43 14.62 -8.08 -10.95
C LEU A 43 15.48 -6.84 -10.67
N ALA A 44 16.08 -6.25 -11.71
CA ALA A 44 16.89 -5.05 -11.56
C ALA A 44 16.06 -3.87 -11.02
N TRP A 45 14.83 -3.70 -11.51
CA TRP A 45 13.90 -2.70 -10.98
C TRP A 45 13.54 -2.98 -9.52
N GLN A 46 13.24 -4.22 -9.14
CA GLN A 46 12.97 -4.59 -7.74
C GLN A 46 14.17 -4.32 -6.82
N MET A 47 15.38 -4.67 -7.26
CA MET A 47 16.60 -4.39 -6.50
C MET A 47 16.82 -2.89 -6.28
N GLN A 48 16.50 -2.04 -7.27
CA GLN A 48 16.59 -0.59 -7.13
C GLN A 48 15.57 0.00 -6.15
N LEU A 49 14.43 -0.68 -5.93
CA LEU A 49 13.44 -0.31 -4.92
C LEU A 49 13.89 -0.74 -3.52
N ASP A 50 14.42 -1.96 -3.38
CA ASP A 50 14.80 -2.53 -2.09
C ASP A 50 16.11 -1.96 -1.53
N ALA A 51 17.07 -1.68 -2.42
CA ALA A 51 18.40 -1.17 -2.08
C ALA A 51 18.74 0.01 -2.99
N PRO A 52 18.16 1.20 -2.74
CA PRO A 52 18.37 2.35 -3.60
C PRO A 52 19.84 2.82 -3.54
N GLU A 53 20.40 3.16 -4.71
CA GLU A 53 21.77 3.68 -4.81
C GLU A 53 21.89 5.13 -4.31
N GLU A 54 20.75 5.83 -4.21
CA GLU A 54 20.59 7.18 -3.69
C GLU A 54 19.57 7.16 -2.51
N GLU A 55 19.23 8.32 -1.95
CA GLU A 55 18.14 8.40 -0.97
C GLU A 55 16.81 7.96 -1.61
N GLY A 56 16.15 6.96 -1.00
CA GLY A 56 14.89 6.36 -1.46
C GLY A 56 13.68 7.26 -1.31
N THR A 57 13.72 8.45 -1.91
CA THR A 57 12.64 9.44 -1.92
C THR A 57 11.50 8.99 -2.85
N PRO A 58 10.27 9.52 -2.67
CA PRO A 58 9.19 9.30 -3.63
C PRO A 58 9.56 9.67 -5.07
N ALA A 59 10.27 10.77 -5.27
CA ALA A 59 10.79 11.19 -6.58
C ALA A 59 11.69 10.13 -7.23
N TYR A 60 12.61 9.56 -6.44
CA TYR A 60 13.49 8.49 -6.90
C TYR A 60 12.68 7.24 -7.28
N ILE A 61 11.79 6.78 -6.40
CA ILE A 61 10.93 5.61 -6.62
C ILE A 61 10.12 5.76 -7.91
N ARG A 62 9.50 6.94 -8.10
CA ARG A 62 8.74 7.24 -9.31
C ARG A 62 9.61 7.18 -10.56
N ARG A 63 10.77 7.86 -10.56
CA ARG A 63 11.71 7.88 -11.69
C ARG A 63 12.11 6.47 -12.14
N ILE A 64 12.63 5.65 -11.22
CA ILE A 64 13.10 4.30 -11.59
C ILE A 64 11.97 3.39 -12.05
N THR A 65 10.76 3.59 -11.52
CA THR A 65 9.58 2.80 -11.87
C THR A 65 9.01 3.22 -13.22
N GLU A 66 8.95 4.53 -13.51
CA GLU A 66 8.63 5.05 -14.84
C GLU A 66 9.64 4.58 -15.90
N ASP A 67 10.93 4.57 -15.57
CA ASP A 67 11.98 4.04 -16.45
C ASP A 67 11.80 2.54 -16.75
N PHE A 68 11.38 1.76 -15.76
CA PHE A 68 11.02 0.35 -15.98
C PHE A 68 9.78 0.20 -16.88
N ILE A 69 8.70 0.94 -16.60
CA ILE A 69 7.46 0.91 -17.40
C ILE A 69 7.75 1.29 -18.86
N ASN A 70 8.56 2.33 -19.08
CA ASN A 70 8.90 2.82 -20.42
C ASN A 70 9.75 1.83 -21.21
N ARG A 71 10.72 1.18 -20.55
CA ARG A 71 11.55 0.14 -21.18
C ARG A 71 10.75 -1.13 -21.46
N CYS A 72 9.84 -1.48 -20.56
CA CYS A 72 9.21 -2.80 -20.50
C CYS A 72 7.68 -2.77 -20.42
N PRO A 73 6.96 -2.11 -21.35
CA PRO A 73 5.54 -1.77 -21.19
C PRO A 73 4.58 -2.98 -21.22
N ASN A 74 5.00 -4.12 -21.76
CA ASN A 74 4.15 -5.30 -21.93
C ASN A 74 4.38 -6.39 -20.87
N ARG A 75 5.15 -6.08 -19.83
CA ARG A 75 5.49 -7.02 -18.76
C ARG A 75 4.29 -7.24 -17.80
N PRO A 76 4.15 -8.45 -17.22
CA PRO A 76 3.11 -8.71 -16.21
C PRO A 76 3.20 -7.84 -14.96
N GLU A 77 4.40 -7.33 -14.64
CA GLU A 77 4.65 -6.46 -13.48
C GLU A 77 4.20 -5.00 -13.70
N VAL A 78 3.94 -4.59 -14.94
CA VAL A 78 3.62 -3.19 -15.29
C VAL A 78 2.40 -2.62 -14.56
N PRO A 79 1.29 -3.35 -14.35
CA PRO A 79 0.19 -2.86 -13.52
C PRO A 79 0.63 -2.53 -12.09
N SER A 80 1.43 -3.39 -11.46
CA SER A 80 1.99 -3.15 -10.12
C SER A 80 2.98 -1.99 -10.11
N ALA A 81 3.82 -1.87 -11.15
CA ALA A 81 4.72 -0.73 -11.33
C ALA A 81 3.94 0.58 -11.45
N HIS A 82 2.83 0.59 -12.20
CA HIS A 82 1.93 1.75 -12.25
C HIS A 82 1.34 2.07 -10.87
N GLN A 83 0.93 1.07 -10.07
CA GLN A 83 0.48 1.32 -8.70
C GLN A 83 1.57 1.98 -7.83
N ILE A 84 2.82 1.48 -7.90
CA ILE A 84 3.96 2.02 -7.14
C ILE A 84 4.28 3.45 -7.57
N ALA A 85 4.36 3.71 -8.88
CA ALA A 85 4.57 5.06 -9.40
C ALA A 85 3.43 6.02 -9.04
N GLY A 86 2.18 5.54 -9.02
CA GLY A 86 1.02 6.31 -8.59
C GLY A 86 1.09 6.70 -7.12
N MET A 87 1.50 5.79 -6.25
CA MET A 87 1.76 6.08 -4.83
C MET A 87 2.87 7.10 -4.67
N ALA A 88 3.99 6.92 -5.36
CA ALA A 88 5.13 7.83 -5.29
C ALA A 88 4.77 9.25 -5.77
N ALA A 89 4.07 9.37 -6.90
CA ALA A 89 3.54 10.64 -7.40
C ALA A 89 2.59 11.31 -6.40
N GLY A 90 1.73 10.52 -5.73
CA GLY A 90 0.86 11.00 -4.67
C GLY A 90 1.67 11.61 -3.51
N TRP A 91 2.69 10.91 -3.01
CA TRP A 91 3.55 11.45 -1.94
C TRP A 91 4.32 12.71 -2.34
N GLU A 92 4.59 12.92 -3.63
CA GLU A 92 5.17 14.16 -4.15
C GLU A 92 4.16 15.31 -4.34
N GLY A 93 2.86 15.07 -4.13
CA GLY A 93 1.81 16.04 -4.40
C GLY A 93 1.40 16.17 -5.87
N LEU A 94 1.83 15.22 -6.72
CA LEU A 94 1.55 15.21 -8.17
C LEU A 94 0.24 14.46 -8.45
N SER A 95 -0.89 15.04 -8.05
CA SER A 95 -2.23 14.44 -8.12
C SER A 95 -2.61 13.91 -9.52
N GLU A 96 -2.43 14.72 -10.57
CA GLU A 96 -2.76 14.32 -11.94
C GLU A 96 -1.92 13.13 -12.42
N VAL A 97 -0.62 13.13 -12.11
CA VAL A 97 0.31 12.04 -12.45
C VAL A 97 -0.09 10.77 -11.68
N SER A 98 -0.39 10.91 -10.39
CA SER A 98 -0.86 9.83 -9.53
C SER A 98 -2.10 9.14 -10.10
N VAL A 99 -3.12 9.92 -10.48
CA VAL A 99 -4.35 9.43 -11.11
C VAL A 99 -4.07 8.68 -12.42
N GLN A 100 -3.23 9.25 -13.29
CA GLN A 100 -2.87 8.60 -14.56
C GLN A 100 -2.23 7.23 -14.34
N HIS A 101 -1.36 7.11 -13.34
CA HIS A 101 -0.74 5.85 -12.96
C HIS A 101 -1.74 4.87 -12.38
N PHE A 102 -2.60 5.27 -11.43
CA PHE A 102 -3.60 4.37 -10.85
C PHE A 102 -4.61 3.84 -11.87
N ARG A 103 -5.04 4.67 -12.83
CA ARG A 103 -5.91 4.23 -13.92
C ARG A 103 -5.25 3.15 -14.79
N LYS A 104 -3.94 3.25 -15.04
CA LYS A 104 -3.16 2.24 -15.78
C LYS A 104 -2.85 0.99 -14.96
N ALA A 105 -2.77 1.10 -13.63
CA ALA A 105 -2.62 -0.04 -12.73
C ALA A 105 -3.86 -0.96 -12.76
N GLY A 106 -5.04 -0.42 -13.06
CA GLY A 106 -6.28 -1.17 -13.15
C GLY A 106 -6.81 -1.58 -11.77
N ALA A 107 -7.22 -2.84 -11.62
CA ALA A 107 -7.86 -3.31 -10.41
C ALA A 107 -6.87 -3.48 -9.25
N MET A 108 -6.88 -2.53 -8.32
CA MET A 108 -6.05 -2.57 -7.11
C MET A 108 -6.69 -3.40 -5.98
N ARG A 109 -5.84 -3.99 -5.15
CA ARG A 109 -6.20 -4.77 -3.94
C ARG A 109 -5.63 -4.19 -2.64
N ASP A 110 -4.80 -3.16 -2.75
CA ASP A 110 -4.20 -2.47 -1.62
C ASP A 110 -5.10 -1.29 -1.20
N SER A 111 -5.47 -1.25 0.08
CA SER A 111 -6.27 -0.16 0.65
C SER A 111 -5.53 1.18 0.56
N ASP A 112 -4.24 1.21 0.82
CA ASP A 112 -3.45 2.45 0.83
C ASP A 112 -3.44 3.06 -0.58
N ALA A 113 -3.26 2.21 -1.59
CA ALA A 113 -3.32 2.62 -2.99
C ALA A 113 -4.72 3.09 -3.42
N LEU A 114 -5.78 2.42 -2.98
CA LEU A 114 -7.15 2.81 -3.29
C LEU A 114 -7.52 4.16 -2.65
N PHE A 115 -7.13 4.38 -1.39
CA PHE A 115 -7.34 5.68 -0.77
C PHE A 115 -6.52 6.76 -1.48
N MET A 116 -5.24 6.52 -1.79
CA MET A 116 -4.42 7.49 -2.52
C MET A 116 -5.04 7.85 -3.87
N ALA A 117 -5.51 6.85 -4.60
CA ALA A 117 -6.22 7.06 -5.85
C ALA A 117 -7.51 7.86 -5.64
N ALA A 118 -8.25 7.64 -4.56
CA ALA A 118 -9.42 8.42 -4.22
C ALA A 118 -9.09 9.90 -4.00
N ALA A 119 -8.03 10.24 -3.25
CA ALA A 119 -7.61 11.64 -3.10
C ALA A 119 -7.17 12.27 -4.43
N GLY A 120 -6.42 11.52 -5.26
CA GLY A 120 -6.10 11.94 -6.62
C GLY A 120 -7.35 12.27 -7.45
N GLU A 121 -8.35 11.39 -7.42
CA GLU A 121 -9.59 11.57 -8.16
C GLU A 121 -10.42 12.74 -7.61
N LEU A 122 -10.45 12.99 -6.29
CA LEU A 122 -11.09 14.18 -5.71
C LEU A 122 -10.44 15.47 -6.20
N HIS A 123 -9.11 15.54 -6.08
CA HIS A 123 -8.35 16.72 -6.46
C HIS A 123 -8.45 17.02 -7.97
N THR A 124 -8.67 16.00 -8.79
CA THR A 124 -8.91 16.15 -10.24
C THR A 124 -10.39 16.29 -10.61
N GLY A 125 -11.28 16.45 -9.63
CA GLY A 125 -12.71 16.75 -9.83
C GLY A 125 -13.62 15.54 -10.10
N ASN A 126 -13.12 14.31 -9.94
CA ASN A 126 -13.87 13.07 -10.20
C ASN A 126 -14.40 12.45 -8.90
N SER A 127 -15.27 13.19 -8.19
CA SER A 127 -15.78 12.79 -6.87
C SER A 127 -16.46 11.42 -6.83
N ASP A 128 -17.22 11.06 -7.85
CA ASP A 128 -17.95 9.78 -7.88
C ASP A 128 -16.98 8.59 -7.91
N ILE A 129 -15.89 8.72 -8.68
CA ILE A 129 -14.84 7.70 -8.75
C ILE A 129 -14.10 7.63 -7.42
N ALA A 130 -13.79 8.78 -6.83
CA ALA A 130 -13.10 8.83 -5.55
C ALA A 130 -13.85 8.11 -4.43
N TRP A 131 -15.16 8.36 -4.30
CA TRP A 131 -15.96 7.72 -3.26
C TRP A 131 -16.15 6.22 -3.51
N ALA A 132 -16.26 5.80 -4.77
CA ALA A 132 -16.24 4.37 -5.10
C ALA A 132 -14.90 3.69 -4.73
N LEU A 133 -13.77 4.39 -4.91
CA LEU A 133 -12.44 3.89 -4.50
C LEU A 133 -12.31 3.81 -2.98
N ARG A 134 -12.78 4.84 -2.25
CA ARG A 134 -12.85 4.85 -0.78
C ARG A 134 -13.64 3.65 -0.24
N ASP A 135 -14.84 3.42 -0.76
CA ASP A 135 -15.71 2.34 -0.28
C ASP A 135 -15.10 0.97 -0.57
N ARG A 136 -14.48 0.82 -1.75
CA ARG A 136 -13.73 -0.38 -2.08
C ARG A 136 -12.54 -0.61 -1.13
N ALA A 137 -11.82 0.45 -0.75
CA ALA A 137 -10.72 0.36 0.19
C ALA A 137 -11.19 -0.13 1.56
N ILE A 138 -12.29 0.43 2.06
CA ILE A 138 -12.93 0.03 3.32
C ILE A 138 -13.38 -1.43 3.25
N ALA A 139 -14.09 -1.82 2.19
CA ALA A 139 -14.57 -3.19 2.01
C ALA A 139 -13.42 -4.22 1.97
N LEU A 140 -12.33 -3.92 1.27
CA LEU A 140 -11.15 -4.79 1.23
C LEU A 140 -10.45 -4.86 2.59
N TRP A 141 -10.39 -3.75 3.31
CA TRP A 141 -9.78 -3.71 4.64
C TRP A 141 -10.60 -4.52 5.66
N THR A 142 -11.91 -4.29 5.76
CA THR A 142 -12.79 -5.05 6.66
C THR A 142 -12.80 -6.55 6.32
N GLN A 143 -12.84 -6.90 5.04
CA GLN A 143 -12.74 -8.30 4.59
C GLN A 143 -11.42 -8.95 5.02
N ARG A 144 -10.29 -8.24 4.87
CA ARG A 144 -8.98 -8.76 5.29
C ARG A 144 -8.90 -8.97 6.80
N LEU A 145 -9.47 -8.06 7.59
CA LEU A 145 -9.52 -8.20 9.04
C LEU A 145 -10.37 -9.40 9.47
N ALA A 146 -11.55 -9.56 8.87
CA ALA A 146 -12.41 -10.73 9.10
C ALA A 146 -11.68 -12.04 8.75
N HIS A 147 -10.97 -12.09 7.62
CA HIS A 147 -10.17 -13.26 7.23
C HIS A 147 -9.03 -13.58 8.21
N ARG A 148 -8.50 -12.56 8.90
CA ARG A 148 -7.49 -12.69 9.96
C ARG A 148 -8.09 -12.97 11.35
N GLY A 149 -9.39 -13.26 11.43
CA GLY A 149 -10.06 -13.67 12.66
C GLY A 149 -10.58 -12.52 13.53
N ALA A 150 -10.64 -11.28 13.00
CA ALA A 150 -11.38 -10.22 13.66
C ALA A 150 -12.89 -10.44 13.49
N GLU A 151 -13.67 -10.15 14.53
CA GLU A 151 -15.12 -10.07 14.40
C GLU A 151 -15.45 -8.69 13.81
N VAL A 152 -16.24 -8.67 12.73
CA VAL A 152 -16.64 -7.44 12.04
C VAL A 152 -18.15 -7.39 11.95
N ASN A 153 -18.74 -6.51 12.76
CA ASN A 153 -20.17 -6.23 12.76
C ASN A 153 -20.39 -4.86 12.12
N SER A 154 -21.41 -4.73 11.26
CA SER A 154 -21.73 -3.49 10.57
C SER A 154 -23.18 -3.13 10.82
N PHE A 155 -23.45 -1.87 11.09
CA PHE A 155 -24.80 -1.38 11.32
C PHE A 155 -25.00 -0.03 10.64
N GLU A 156 -26.18 0.14 10.07
CA GLU A 156 -26.56 1.36 9.36
C GLU A 156 -27.03 2.42 10.36
N VAL A 157 -26.53 3.63 10.19
CA VAL A 157 -26.95 4.80 10.95
C VAL A 157 -27.30 5.95 10.00
N ARG A 158 -27.79 7.06 10.54
CA ARG A 158 -28.08 8.22 9.71
C ARG A 158 -26.77 8.80 9.16
N GLY A 159 -26.64 8.80 7.82
CA GLY A 159 -25.53 9.42 7.11
C GLY A 159 -24.38 8.46 6.76
N GLY A 160 -24.48 7.18 7.11
CA GLY A 160 -23.46 6.19 6.79
C GLY A 160 -23.61 4.88 7.55
N THR A 161 -22.59 4.04 7.41
CA THR A 161 -22.46 2.76 8.10
C THR A 161 -21.36 2.86 9.15
N ILE A 162 -21.56 2.24 10.32
CA ILE A 162 -20.50 2.03 11.31
C ILE A 162 -20.10 0.56 11.28
N HIS A 163 -18.81 0.29 11.12
CA HIS A 163 -18.21 -1.02 11.27
C HIS A 163 -17.56 -1.12 12.64
N ALA A 164 -18.05 -2.00 13.50
CA ALA A 164 -17.42 -2.40 14.76
C ALA A 164 -16.52 -3.62 14.51
N ILE A 165 -15.24 -3.47 14.76
CA ILE A 165 -14.22 -4.50 14.62
C ILE A 165 -13.66 -4.84 16.00
N ARG A 166 -13.78 -6.11 16.38
CA ARG A 166 -13.24 -6.65 17.63
C ARG A 166 -12.17 -7.70 17.35
N PHE A 167 -11.08 -7.63 18.11
CA PHE A 167 -10.02 -8.64 18.08
C PHE A 167 -10.12 -9.55 19.30
N ALA A 168 -9.81 -10.84 19.13
CA ALA A 168 -9.79 -11.81 20.22
C ALA A 168 -8.75 -11.49 21.31
N GLY A 169 -7.75 -10.66 21.00
CA GLY A 169 -6.76 -10.14 21.93
C GLY A 169 -6.06 -8.90 21.37
N PRO A 170 -5.26 -8.20 22.19
CA PRO A 170 -4.51 -7.03 21.76
C PRO A 170 -3.57 -7.39 20.60
N ARG A 171 -3.61 -6.59 19.53
CA ARG A 171 -2.78 -6.83 18.36
C ARG A 171 -1.34 -6.40 18.58
N ALA A 172 -0.37 -7.25 18.23
CA ALA A 172 1.02 -7.10 18.66
C ALA A 172 1.72 -5.79 18.22
N SER A 173 1.34 -5.21 17.08
CA SER A 173 1.97 -3.99 16.56
C SER A 173 1.32 -2.69 17.07
N THR A 174 0.04 -2.71 17.43
CA THR A 174 -0.73 -1.50 17.77
C THR A 174 -1.32 -1.51 19.17
N GLY A 175 -1.41 -2.67 19.82
CA GLY A 175 -2.13 -2.87 21.07
C GLY A 175 -3.65 -2.66 20.94
N ALA A 176 -4.18 -2.61 19.71
CA ALA A 176 -5.60 -2.38 19.47
C ALA A 176 -6.42 -3.61 19.83
N THR A 177 -7.54 -3.39 20.52
CA THR A 177 -8.54 -4.43 20.86
C THR A 177 -9.87 -4.21 20.16
N HIS A 178 -10.23 -2.94 19.93
CA HIS A 178 -11.44 -2.54 19.23
C HIS A 178 -11.13 -1.41 18.26
N ILE A 179 -11.80 -1.44 17.11
CA ILE A 179 -11.81 -0.38 16.11
C ILE A 179 -13.26 -0.16 15.69
N TRP A 180 -13.71 1.09 15.68
CA TRP A 180 -14.97 1.48 15.05
C TRP A 180 -14.68 2.42 13.89
N LEU A 181 -15.19 2.08 12.71
CA LEU A 181 -15.00 2.83 11.47
C LEU A 181 -16.34 3.40 11.02
N ALA A 182 -16.41 4.72 10.88
CA ALA A 182 -17.53 5.42 10.25
C ALA A 182 -17.28 5.57 8.74
N GLN A 183 -18.12 4.95 7.92
CA GLN A 183 -18.16 5.07 6.47
C GLN A 183 -19.33 5.97 6.06
N PRO A 184 -19.08 7.16 5.47
CA PRO A 184 -20.17 8.02 4.98
C PRO A 184 -20.88 7.44 3.74
N ASP A 185 -22.21 7.55 3.68
CA ASP A 185 -23.00 7.17 2.48
C ASP A 185 -22.71 8.08 1.28
N GLY A 186 -22.30 9.32 1.56
CA GLY A 186 -22.06 10.37 0.58
C GLY A 186 -20.64 10.92 0.64
N PRO A 187 -20.43 12.17 0.19
CA PRO A 187 -19.11 12.79 0.18
C PRO A 187 -18.49 12.90 1.57
N GLY A 188 -17.26 12.40 1.70
CA GLY A 188 -16.45 12.57 2.91
C GLY A 188 -15.50 11.40 3.18
N TRP A 189 -14.46 11.64 3.95
CA TRP A 189 -13.52 10.61 4.39
C TRP A 189 -14.06 9.81 5.58
N PRO A 190 -13.60 8.56 5.77
CA PRO A 190 -13.97 7.80 6.95
C PRO A 190 -13.37 8.39 8.23
N GLY A 191 -14.06 8.16 9.35
CA GLY A 191 -13.57 8.48 10.69
C GLY A 191 -13.38 7.19 11.51
N VAL A 192 -12.36 7.13 12.36
CA VAL A 192 -12.01 5.91 13.09
C VAL A 192 -11.81 6.17 14.56
N LEU A 193 -12.53 5.41 15.38
CA LEU A 193 -12.29 5.31 16.80
C LEU A 193 -11.49 4.03 17.08
N THR A 194 -10.44 4.13 17.89
CA THR A 194 -9.62 2.97 18.26
C THR A 194 -9.39 2.93 19.75
N LEU A 195 -9.57 1.75 20.34
CA LEU A 195 -9.17 1.46 21.71
C LEU A 195 -7.84 0.71 21.68
N GLN A 196 -6.82 1.32 22.27
CA GLN A 196 -5.44 0.82 22.21
C GLN A 196 -4.80 0.83 23.60
N SER A 197 -4.07 -0.23 23.92
CA SER A 197 -3.14 -0.26 25.06
C SER A 197 -1.76 -0.66 24.54
N SER A 198 -0.85 0.30 24.41
CA SER A 198 0.47 0.06 23.82
C SER A 198 1.53 -0.16 24.90
N ASP A 199 2.40 -1.14 24.69
CA ASP A 199 3.46 -1.49 25.64
C ASP A 199 4.41 -0.31 25.91
N GLN A 200 4.73 0.47 24.88
CA GLN A 200 5.59 1.64 25.02
C GLN A 200 4.94 2.73 25.89
N LEU A 201 3.65 3.00 25.70
CA LEU A 201 2.92 4.00 26.50
C LEU A 201 2.72 3.51 27.93
N ASN A 202 2.48 2.22 28.11
CA ASN A 202 2.38 1.60 29.44
C ASN A 202 3.73 1.59 30.17
N ALA A 203 4.83 1.35 29.47
CA ALA A 203 6.18 1.45 30.03
C ALA A 203 6.48 2.89 30.47
N LEU A 204 6.19 3.87 29.62
CA LEU A 204 6.34 5.28 29.98
C LEU A 204 5.46 5.66 31.19
N HIS A 205 4.22 5.17 31.23
CA HIS A 205 3.34 5.40 32.37
C HIS A 205 3.91 4.84 33.66
N ARG A 206 4.39 3.59 33.66
CA ARG A 206 5.02 2.97 34.84
C ARG A 206 6.27 3.72 35.30
N LEU A 207 7.07 4.24 34.38
CA LEU A 207 8.21 5.10 34.73
C LEU A 207 7.77 6.39 35.46
N THR A 208 6.59 6.92 35.13
CA THR A 208 6.07 8.17 35.72
C THR A 208 5.22 7.96 36.98
N ALA A 209 4.45 6.87 37.05
CA ALA A 209 3.45 6.62 38.09
C ALA A 209 3.85 5.51 39.08
N GLY A 210 4.98 4.83 38.84
CA GLY A 210 5.49 3.72 39.65
C GLY A 210 5.34 2.37 38.94
N GLU A 211 6.19 1.40 39.31
CA GLU A 211 6.24 0.07 38.66
C GLU A 211 4.91 -0.71 38.78
N ASP A 212 4.17 -0.48 39.86
CA ASP A 212 2.87 -1.12 40.14
C ASP A 212 1.69 -0.46 39.42
N ALA A 213 1.93 0.57 38.59
CA ALA A 213 0.87 1.26 37.87
C ALA A 213 0.17 0.33 36.86
N LYS A 214 -1.17 0.39 36.86
CA LYS A 214 -2.01 -0.39 35.94
C LYS A 214 -1.77 0.03 34.49
N PRO A 215 -1.94 -0.89 33.51
CA PRO A 215 -1.92 -0.54 32.10
C PRO A 215 -3.01 0.50 31.77
N ILE A 216 -2.73 1.36 30.82
CA ILE A 216 -3.65 2.40 30.38
C ILE A 216 -4.24 2.06 29.02
N SER A 217 -5.55 2.21 28.94
CA SER A 217 -6.29 2.22 27.69
C SER A 217 -6.43 3.63 27.15
N HIS A 218 -6.16 3.79 25.86
CA HIS A 218 -6.31 5.03 25.13
C HIS A 218 -7.43 4.89 24.11
N LEU A 219 -8.42 5.77 24.21
CA LEU A 219 -9.46 5.90 23.20
C LEU A 219 -9.10 7.06 22.29
N ARG A 220 -8.80 6.76 21.03
CA ARG A 220 -8.34 7.74 20.04
C ARG A 220 -9.33 7.83 18.90
N PHE A 221 -9.72 9.05 18.59
CA PHE A 221 -10.49 9.37 17.39
C PHE A 221 -9.55 9.94 16.33
N VAL A 222 -9.51 9.27 15.18
CA VAL A 222 -8.68 9.60 14.03
C VAL A 222 -9.62 9.96 12.89
N ARG A 223 -9.45 11.16 12.34
CA ARG A 223 -10.10 11.61 11.11
C ARG A 223 -9.01 11.89 10.07
N CYS A 224 -9.39 12.35 8.88
CA CYS A 224 -8.42 12.67 7.83
C CYS A 224 -7.36 13.68 8.35
N GLN A 225 -7.81 14.81 8.89
CA GLN A 225 -6.90 15.94 9.22
C GLN A 225 -6.59 16.05 10.71
N SER A 226 -7.16 15.18 11.54
CA SER A 226 -7.05 15.33 12.99
C SER A 226 -6.96 14.00 13.71
N ARG A 227 -6.19 14.00 14.78
CA ARG A 227 -6.11 12.91 15.73
C ARG A 227 -6.32 13.46 17.12
N ARG A 228 -7.36 12.98 17.79
CA ARG A 228 -7.72 13.42 19.15
C ARG A 228 -7.71 12.23 20.09
N LEU A 229 -7.04 12.38 21.23
CA LEU A 229 -7.23 11.51 22.37
C LEU A 229 -8.54 11.91 23.05
N LEU A 230 -9.54 11.02 23.05
CA LEU A 230 -10.82 11.28 23.71
C LEU A 230 -10.75 10.93 25.19
N ALA A 231 -10.12 9.80 25.51
CA ALA A 231 -9.99 9.33 26.87
C ALA A 231 -8.67 8.58 27.09
N ARG A 232 -8.18 8.67 28.33
CA ARG A 232 -7.05 7.93 28.87
C ARG A 232 -7.49 7.42 30.23
N THR A 233 -7.50 6.10 30.45
CA THR A 233 -7.94 5.53 31.73
C THR A 233 -7.17 4.27 32.10
N GLU A 234 -7.03 4.04 33.40
CA GLU A 234 -6.56 2.79 34.00
C GLU A 234 -7.72 1.82 34.29
N ASP A 235 -8.95 2.34 34.27
CA ASP A 235 -10.16 1.56 34.49
C ASP A 235 -10.55 0.79 33.23
N ALA A 236 -11.05 -0.42 33.42
CA ALA A 236 -11.63 -1.18 32.32
C ALA A 236 -12.96 -0.51 31.92
N PHE A 237 -13.07 -0.10 30.66
CA PHE A 237 -14.38 0.20 30.10
C PHE A 237 -15.18 -1.08 29.97
N THR A 238 -16.47 -1.03 30.27
CA THR A 238 -17.38 -2.10 29.87
C THR A 238 -17.58 -2.07 28.35
N GLU A 239 -17.93 -3.22 27.78
CA GLU A 239 -18.17 -3.33 26.34
C GLU A 239 -19.34 -2.43 25.89
N GLU A 240 -20.41 -2.39 26.68
CA GLU A 240 -21.59 -1.56 26.45
C GLU A 240 -21.25 -0.06 26.44
N GLU A 241 -20.45 0.42 27.40
CA GLU A 241 -20.00 1.83 27.44
C GLU A 241 -19.16 2.21 26.20
N LEU A 242 -18.32 1.28 25.72
CA LEU A 242 -17.50 1.51 24.53
C LEU A 242 -18.34 1.58 23.26
N GLU A 243 -19.30 0.66 23.11
CA GLU A 243 -20.19 0.63 21.96
C GLU A 243 -21.07 1.87 21.91
N GLU A 244 -21.67 2.27 23.04
CA GLU A 244 -22.51 3.47 23.12
C GLU A 244 -21.70 4.73 22.78
N LEU A 245 -20.50 4.87 23.35
CA LEU A 245 -19.61 6.01 23.08
C LEU A 245 -19.18 6.05 21.61
N ALA A 246 -18.89 4.89 21.02
CA ALA A 246 -18.50 4.79 19.62
C ALA A 246 -19.65 5.16 18.69
N GLU A 247 -20.84 4.60 18.93
CA GLU A 247 -22.04 4.90 18.13
C GLU A 247 -22.38 6.39 18.19
N GLN A 248 -22.40 7.00 19.38
CA GLN A 248 -22.69 8.42 19.55
C GLN A 248 -21.66 9.31 18.85
N SER A 249 -20.37 9.03 19.07
CA SER A 249 -19.26 9.85 18.52
C SER A 249 -19.21 9.77 16.99
N LEU A 250 -19.40 8.57 16.44
CA LEU A 250 -19.30 8.32 15.00
C LEU A 250 -20.57 8.74 14.26
N THR A 251 -21.76 8.60 14.86
CA THR A 251 -22.99 9.17 14.29
C THR A 251 -22.90 10.69 14.20
N ALA A 252 -22.36 11.35 15.23
CA ALA A 252 -22.10 12.79 15.19
C ALA A 252 -21.11 13.18 14.09
N TYR A 253 -20.08 12.36 13.85
CA TYR A 253 -19.14 12.55 12.74
C TYR A 253 -19.81 12.39 11.37
N LEU A 254 -20.64 11.37 11.18
CA LEU A 254 -21.32 11.09 9.90
C LEU A 254 -22.31 12.19 9.48
N ALA A 255 -22.75 13.04 10.42
CA ALA A 255 -23.56 14.21 10.09
C ALA A 255 -22.79 15.28 9.29
N ASP A 256 -21.47 15.37 9.47
CA ASP A 256 -20.59 16.32 8.77
C ASP A 256 -19.16 15.75 8.66
N PRO A 257 -18.95 14.75 7.78
CA PRO A 257 -17.66 14.07 7.64
C PRO A 257 -16.60 14.98 7.00
N ASP A 258 -15.32 14.67 7.24
CA ASP A 258 -14.20 15.41 6.64
C ASP A 258 -14.30 15.41 5.12
N ARG A 259 -14.15 16.58 4.51
CA ARG A 259 -14.01 16.76 3.07
C ARG A 259 -12.65 17.39 2.79
N GLU A 260 -11.99 16.99 1.72
CA GLU A 260 -10.81 17.72 1.26
C GLU A 260 -11.19 19.16 0.89
N GLY A 261 -10.33 20.11 1.25
CA GLY A 261 -10.41 21.47 0.73
C GLY A 261 -9.91 21.51 -0.72
N GLU A 262 -10.47 22.41 -1.53
CA GLU A 262 -10.18 22.50 -2.98
C GLU A 262 -8.72 22.85 -3.32
N GLU A 263 -7.92 23.34 -2.36
CA GLU A 263 -6.67 24.06 -2.65
C GLU A 263 -5.37 23.32 -2.33
N GLU A 264 -5.40 22.24 -1.53
CA GLU A 264 -4.19 21.48 -1.20
C GLU A 264 -4.44 19.99 -1.43
N TYR A 265 -3.56 19.33 -2.19
CA TYR A 265 -3.50 17.87 -2.24
C TYR A 265 -2.99 17.35 -0.90
N SER A 266 -3.80 17.55 0.15
CA SER A 266 -3.57 16.97 1.44
C SER A 266 -4.00 15.53 1.28
N THR A 267 -3.03 14.63 1.16
CA THR A 267 -3.32 13.22 1.31
C THR A 267 -3.86 13.03 2.72
N CYS A 268 -5.18 13.10 2.87
CA CYS A 268 -5.99 12.75 4.03
C CYS A 268 -5.70 11.34 4.58
N ILE A 269 -4.75 10.66 3.96
CA ILE A 269 -4.57 9.25 3.83
C ILE A 269 -3.13 8.98 4.20
N LEU A 270 -2.93 8.96 5.50
CA LEU A 270 -2.16 7.85 6.01
C LEU A 270 -3.19 6.75 6.30
N ALA A 271 -3.48 5.91 5.31
CA ALA A 271 -4.37 4.76 5.48
C ALA A 271 -3.88 3.85 6.62
N ARG A 272 -2.56 3.78 6.85
CA ARG A 272 -1.95 3.15 8.04
C ARG A 272 -2.28 3.81 9.38
N HIS A 273 -2.79 5.04 9.39
CA HIS A 273 -3.15 5.77 10.60
C HIS A 273 -4.66 5.80 10.81
N MET A 274 -5.46 5.91 9.73
CA MET A 274 -6.92 5.80 9.80
C MET A 274 -7.34 4.33 9.93
N LEU A 275 -6.89 3.48 9.01
CA LEU A 275 -7.16 2.05 8.95
C LEU A 275 -5.91 1.26 9.33
N ALA A 276 -5.27 1.61 10.45
CA ALA A 276 -4.07 0.94 10.92
C ALA A 276 -4.29 -0.58 10.93
N GLU A 277 -3.71 -1.28 9.96
CA GLU A 277 -3.72 -2.73 9.96
C GLU A 277 -2.82 -3.20 11.08
N PRO A 278 -3.36 -3.85 12.10
CA PRO A 278 -2.50 -4.40 13.14
C PRO A 278 -1.79 -5.61 12.55
N GLN A 279 -0.53 -5.45 12.20
CA GLN A 279 0.32 -6.53 11.68
C GLN A 279 0.51 -7.60 12.75
N ASP A 280 0.39 -8.87 12.34
CA ASP A 280 0.86 -10.00 13.14
C ASP A 280 2.37 -10.21 12.88
N PRO A 281 3.21 -10.30 13.93
CA PRO A 281 4.65 -10.52 13.76
C PRO A 281 4.94 -11.85 13.06
N ALA A 282 4.05 -12.84 13.22
CA ALA A 282 4.20 -14.18 12.64
C ALA A 282 4.15 -14.21 11.10
N LEU A 283 3.54 -13.20 10.46
CA LEU A 283 3.44 -13.12 8.99
C LEU A 283 4.65 -12.45 8.33
N LEU A 284 5.54 -11.83 9.09
CA LEU A 284 6.78 -11.22 8.56
C LEU A 284 7.91 -12.24 8.30
N LEU A 285 7.72 -13.50 8.71
CA LEU A 285 8.73 -14.56 8.53
C LEU A 285 8.43 -15.50 7.35
N THR A 286 7.36 -15.25 6.59
CA THR A 286 6.92 -16.13 5.49
C THR A 286 6.59 -15.41 4.18
N GLN A 287 6.92 -14.12 4.05
CA GLN A 287 6.87 -13.39 2.78
C GLN A 287 8.27 -13.18 2.22
#